data_AF-B4HGB0-F1
#
_entry.id   AF-B4HGB0-F1
#
_cell.length_a   1.000
_cell.length_b   1.000
_cell.length_c   1.000
_cell.angle_alpha   90.00
_cell.angle_beta   90.00
_cell.angle_gamma   90.00
#
_symmetry.space_group_name_H-M   'P 1'
#
loop_
_entity.id
_entity.type
_entity.pdbx_description
1 polymer ?
#
loop_
_entity_poly.entity_id
_entity_poly.type
_entity_poly.pdbx_seq_one_letter_code
_entity_poly.pdbx_strand_id
1 'polypeptide(L)'
;MDSYPLLQYLDLSHSRIAQVEDDALGRLELLESLFLDHNLLMRVPSSLPPSLEHLFLQHNQIMELPPQAFMGLVNLQTLDLSNNRLIFLPPLSLPKLLTLNLQSSGVESVSQSIVHTLPQLRDLLLEDNPIKCSDLLGIAEWASPCRSVDVGQSNGASVSGRVDLKTEYLQFHNFYENFQQPRVWYKKTGK
;
A
#
# COMPACT_ATOMS: atom_id res chain seq x y z
N MET A 1 -4.55 29.78 6.56
CA MET A 1 -4.55 28.65 7.50
C MET A 1 -3.20 28.00 7.42
N ASP A 2 -2.59 27.87 8.58
CA ASP A 2 -1.15 27.99 8.75
C ASP A 2 -0.38 26.79 8.20
N SER A 3 0.73 27.12 7.53
CA SER A 3 1.67 26.16 6.98
C SER A 3 2.13 25.22 8.10
N TYR A 4 1.99 23.91 7.91
CA TYR A 4 2.60 22.90 8.77
C TYR A 4 3.83 22.31 8.05
N PRO A 5 4.89 23.10 7.84
CA PRO A 5 5.99 22.73 6.96
C PRO A 5 6.80 21.54 7.48
N LEU A 6 6.59 21.14 8.75
CA LEU A 6 7.30 20.04 9.41
C LEU A 6 6.40 18.82 9.66
N LEU A 7 5.16 18.81 9.17
CA LEU A 7 4.25 17.70 9.41
C LEU A 7 4.69 16.49 8.60
N GLN A 8 5.20 15.47 9.30
CA GLN A 8 5.63 14.19 8.71
C GLN A 8 4.56 13.11 8.81
N TYR A 9 3.65 13.23 9.78
CA TYR A 9 2.64 12.24 10.09
C TYR A 9 1.28 12.92 10.21
N LEU A 10 0.29 12.40 9.49
CA LEU A 10 -1.08 12.89 9.54
C LEU A 10 -2.04 11.72 9.62
N ASP A 11 -2.74 11.62 10.75
CA ASP A 11 -3.80 10.64 10.98
C ASP A 11 -5.17 11.31 10.93
N LEU A 12 -5.95 10.92 9.93
CA LEU A 12 -7.34 11.31 9.69
C LEU A 12 -8.26 10.09 9.68
N SER A 13 -7.84 8.97 10.26
CA SER A 13 -8.59 7.72 10.26
C SER A 13 -9.84 7.84 11.12
N HIS A 14 -10.85 7.01 10.81
CA HIS A 14 -12.13 6.96 11.54
C HIS A 14 -12.86 8.32 11.64
N SER A 15 -12.62 9.24 10.71
CA SER A 15 -13.14 10.61 10.77
C SER A 15 -14.41 10.81 9.92
N ARG A 16 -14.97 9.74 9.35
CA ARG A 16 -16.16 9.74 8.46
C ARG A 16 -15.99 10.68 7.27
N ILE A 17 -14.76 10.85 6.79
CA ILE A 17 -14.43 11.71 5.65
C ILE A 17 -14.98 11.06 4.39
N ALA A 18 -15.92 11.73 3.72
CA ALA A 18 -16.44 11.29 2.43
C ALA A 18 -15.65 11.85 1.24
N GLN A 19 -14.97 12.99 1.44
CA GLN A 19 -14.19 13.66 0.42
C GLN A 19 -13.06 14.48 1.06
N VAL A 20 -11.90 14.50 0.39
CA VAL A 20 -10.80 15.43 0.64
C VAL A 20 -10.77 16.43 -0.51
N GLU A 21 -10.61 17.71 -0.22
CA GLU A 21 -10.49 18.76 -1.25
C GLU A 21 -9.17 18.61 -2.03
N ASP A 22 -9.19 18.93 -3.32
CA ASP A 22 -8.12 18.58 -4.27
C ASP A 22 -6.75 19.20 -3.95
N ASP A 23 -6.71 20.31 -3.21
CA ASP A 23 -5.49 21.03 -2.84
C ASP A 23 -5.18 20.97 -1.33
N ALA A 24 -5.98 20.22 -0.56
CA ALA A 24 -5.88 20.19 0.89
C ALA A 24 -4.56 19.58 1.39
N LEU A 25 -4.02 18.60 0.67
CA LEU A 25 -2.86 17.82 1.12
C LEU A 25 -1.57 18.19 0.38
N GLY A 26 -1.61 18.58 -0.89
CA GLY A 26 -0.43 18.69 -1.75
C GLY A 26 0.67 19.67 -1.29
N ARG A 27 0.38 20.57 -0.34
CA ARG A 27 1.35 21.51 0.24
C ARG A 27 2.10 20.96 1.47
N LEU A 28 1.76 19.76 1.94
CA LEU A 28 2.41 19.12 3.07
C LEU A 28 3.72 18.46 2.59
N GLU A 29 4.69 19.29 2.20
CA GLU A 29 5.91 18.88 1.48
C GLU A 29 6.80 17.89 2.25
N LEU A 30 6.66 17.81 3.57
CA LEU A 30 7.41 16.86 4.41
C LEU A 30 6.56 15.68 4.91
N LEU A 31 5.33 15.51 4.43
CA LEU A 31 4.45 14.43 4.90
C LEU A 31 4.92 13.06 4.39
N GLU A 32 5.37 12.22 5.32
CA GLU A 32 5.88 10.87 5.05
C GLU A 32 4.79 9.81 5.22
N SER A 33 3.89 9.97 6.20
CA SER A 33 2.83 9.00 6.51
C SER A 33 1.45 9.65 6.57
N LEU A 34 0.50 9.11 5.81
CA LEU A 34 -0.88 9.56 5.77
C LEU A 34 -1.84 8.40 6.03
N PHE A 35 -2.63 8.54 7.09
CA PHE A 35 -3.69 7.60 7.46
C PHE A 35 -5.05 8.21 7.12
N LEU A 36 -5.75 7.57 6.21
CA LEU A 36 -7.10 7.91 5.74
C LEU A 36 -8.03 6.70 5.85
N ASP A 37 -7.64 5.68 6.60
CA ASP A 37 -8.39 4.44 6.74
C ASP A 37 -9.68 4.60 7.56
N HIS A 38 -10.60 3.65 7.38
CA HIS A 38 -11.90 3.66 8.05
C HIS A 38 -12.70 4.96 7.85
N ASN A 39 -12.66 5.49 6.64
CA ASN A 39 -13.44 6.66 6.21
C ASN A 39 -14.52 6.24 5.19
N LEU A 40 -15.09 7.20 4.48
CA LEU A 40 -16.15 7.00 3.49
C LEU A 40 -15.69 7.41 2.09
N LEU A 41 -14.39 7.39 1.83
CA LEU A 41 -13.82 7.84 0.56
C LEU A 41 -14.25 6.91 -0.58
N MET A 42 -14.84 7.47 -1.62
CA MET A 42 -15.19 6.73 -2.85
C MET A 42 -14.10 6.79 -3.92
N ARG A 43 -13.08 7.63 -3.70
CA ARG A 43 -11.93 7.86 -4.59
C ARG A 43 -10.70 8.21 -3.77
N VAL A 44 -9.53 7.94 -4.32
CA VAL A 44 -8.26 8.44 -3.80
C VAL A 44 -8.26 9.97 -3.87
N PRO A 45 -7.82 10.71 -2.82
CA PRO A 45 -7.63 12.15 -2.90
C PRO A 45 -6.71 12.54 -4.04
N SER A 46 -7.01 13.64 -4.73
CA SER A 46 -6.08 14.20 -5.71
C SER A 46 -4.96 14.98 -4.98
N SER A 47 -3.86 15.22 -5.69
CA SER A 47 -2.70 15.99 -5.19
C SER A 47 -2.12 15.49 -3.87
N LEU A 48 -1.88 14.19 -3.74
CA LEU A 48 -1.16 13.63 -2.61
C LEU A 48 0.29 14.17 -2.54
N PRO A 49 0.85 14.40 -1.34
CA PRO A 49 2.22 14.92 -1.19
C PRO A 49 3.28 13.99 -1.80
N PRO A 50 4.22 14.51 -2.61
CA PRO A 50 5.26 13.68 -3.26
C PRO A 50 6.30 13.09 -2.28
N SER A 51 6.32 13.57 -1.04
CA SER A 51 7.14 13.06 0.06
C SER A 51 6.59 11.81 0.73
N LEU A 52 5.35 11.40 0.42
CA LEU A 52 4.74 10.23 1.05
C LEU A 52 5.57 8.96 0.83
N GLU A 53 5.82 8.27 1.94
CA GLU A 53 6.40 6.93 2.00
C GLU A 53 5.35 5.88 2.35
N HIS A 54 4.33 6.25 3.15
CA HIS A 54 3.27 5.35 3.60
C HIS A 54 1.89 5.98 3.43
N LEU A 55 1.00 5.25 2.75
CA LEU A 55 -0.38 5.67 2.51
C LEU A 55 -1.36 4.55 2.85
N PHE A 56 -2.25 4.84 3.81
CA PHE A 56 -3.24 3.90 4.32
C PHE A 56 -4.65 4.37 3.96
N LEU A 57 -5.33 3.60 3.11
CA LEU A 57 -6.66 3.89 2.56
C LEU A 57 -7.63 2.72 2.78
N GLN A 58 -7.26 1.74 3.61
CA GLN A 58 -8.08 0.57 3.86
C GLN A 58 -9.42 0.90 4.52
N HIS A 59 -10.40 0.01 4.37
CA HIS A 59 -11.75 0.21 4.90
C HIS A 59 -12.40 1.52 4.45
N ASN A 60 -12.25 1.86 3.17
CA ASN A 60 -12.99 2.92 2.48
C ASN A 60 -13.96 2.30 1.46
N GLN A 61 -14.45 3.10 0.52
CA GLN A 61 -15.39 2.68 -0.53
C GLN A 61 -14.83 2.98 -1.93
N ILE A 62 -13.50 2.96 -2.08
CA ILE A 62 -12.82 3.32 -3.33
C ILE A 62 -13.15 2.27 -4.38
N MET A 63 -13.71 2.72 -5.51
CA MET A 63 -14.20 1.83 -6.58
C MET A 63 -13.24 1.75 -7.78
N GLU A 64 -12.50 2.83 -8.03
CA GLU A 64 -11.61 2.94 -9.17
C GLU A 64 -10.30 3.63 -8.78
N LEU A 65 -9.25 3.26 -9.50
CA LEU A 65 -7.97 3.95 -9.49
C LEU A 65 -7.75 4.52 -10.89
N PRO A 66 -7.79 5.84 -11.11
CA PRO A 66 -7.32 6.39 -12.36
C PRO A 66 -5.82 6.08 -12.53
N PRO A 67 -5.30 5.94 -13.77
CA PRO A 67 -3.87 5.67 -14.00
C PRO A 67 -2.92 6.68 -13.34
N GLN A 68 -3.40 7.90 -13.08
CA GLN A 68 -2.65 8.98 -12.45
C GLN A 68 -2.92 9.14 -10.94
N ALA A 69 -3.66 8.23 -10.30
CA ALA A 69 -4.07 8.34 -8.89
C ALA A 69 -2.90 8.59 -7.92
N PHE A 70 -1.74 8.01 -8.23
CA PHE A 70 -0.53 8.09 -7.41
C PHE A 70 0.65 8.69 -8.18
N MET A 71 0.38 9.44 -9.25
CA MET A 71 1.41 10.06 -10.06
C MET A 71 2.26 11.02 -9.21
N GLY A 72 3.58 10.88 -9.26
CA GLY A 72 4.52 11.72 -8.51
C GLY A 72 4.88 11.21 -7.12
N LEU A 73 4.24 10.15 -6.61
CA LEU A 73 4.59 9.52 -5.32
C LEU A 73 5.81 8.60 -5.45
N VAL A 74 6.94 9.16 -5.89
CA VAL A 74 8.17 8.41 -6.22
C VAL A 74 8.88 7.81 -5.00
N ASN A 75 8.50 8.24 -3.79
CA ASN A 75 9.03 7.75 -2.52
C ASN A 75 8.12 6.75 -1.82
N LEU A 76 6.93 6.47 -2.38
CA LEU A 76 5.96 5.60 -1.73
C LEU A 76 6.52 4.17 -1.65
N GLN A 77 6.56 3.65 -0.43
CA GLN A 77 7.05 2.30 -0.09
C GLN A 77 5.89 1.38 0.30
N THR A 78 4.85 1.93 0.93
CA THR A 78 3.69 1.17 1.40
C THR A 78 2.39 1.80 0.92
N LEU A 79 1.53 1.00 0.30
CA LEU A 79 0.18 1.38 -0.08
C LEU A 79 -0.81 0.30 0.37
N ASP A 80 -1.71 0.69 1.27
CA ASP A 80 -2.80 -0.19 1.71
C ASP A 80 -4.14 0.30 1.17
N LEU A 81 -4.71 -0.51 0.28
CA LEU A 81 -6.02 -0.31 -0.33
C LEU A 81 -6.99 -1.44 0.05
N SER A 82 -6.64 -2.30 1.01
CA SER A 82 -7.46 -3.44 1.40
C SER A 82 -8.86 -3.03 1.85
N ASN A 83 -9.83 -3.93 1.74
CA ASN A 83 -11.21 -3.68 2.14
C ASN A 83 -11.83 -2.44 1.46
N ASN A 84 -11.50 -2.23 0.17
CA ASN A 84 -12.18 -1.28 -0.72
C ASN A 84 -13.10 -2.02 -1.70
N ARG A 85 -13.48 -1.38 -2.82
CA ARG A 85 -14.39 -1.93 -3.84
C ARG A 85 -13.79 -1.84 -5.24
N LEU A 86 -12.47 -2.03 -5.31
CA LEU A 86 -11.68 -1.96 -6.54
C LEU A 86 -11.90 -3.20 -7.40
N ILE A 87 -12.49 -3.03 -8.58
CA ILE A 87 -12.72 -4.14 -9.52
C ILE A 87 -11.45 -4.45 -10.34
N PHE A 88 -10.64 -3.43 -10.63
CA PHE A 88 -9.47 -3.53 -11.49
C PHE A 88 -8.28 -2.77 -10.91
N LEU A 89 -7.09 -3.39 -10.96
CA LEU A 89 -5.82 -2.72 -10.65
C LEU A 89 -5.14 -2.25 -11.95
N PRO A 90 -5.12 -0.94 -12.25
CA PRO A 90 -4.39 -0.40 -13.39
C PRO A 90 -2.87 -0.47 -13.19
N PRO A 91 -2.06 -0.23 -14.24
CA PRO A 91 -0.63 -0.01 -14.05
C PRO A 91 -0.38 1.17 -13.10
N LEU A 92 0.44 0.96 -12.08
CA LEU A 92 0.80 1.97 -11.09
C LEU A 92 2.29 2.29 -11.18
N SER A 93 2.64 3.52 -11.53
CA SER A 93 4.05 3.96 -11.65
C SER A 93 4.63 4.34 -10.29
N LEU A 94 4.96 3.36 -9.46
CA LEU A 94 5.49 3.53 -8.10
C LEU A 94 6.84 2.81 -7.95
N PRO A 95 7.95 3.46 -8.33
CA PRO A 95 9.25 2.78 -8.53
C PRO A 95 9.88 2.26 -7.25
N LYS A 96 9.50 2.78 -6.08
CA LYS A 96 10.01 2.37 -4.76
C LYS A 96 9.01 1.56 -3.94
N LEU A 97 7.83 1.24 -4.50
CA LEU A 97 6.81 0.52 -3.74
C LEU A 97 7.32 -0.87 -3.39
N LEU A 98 7.29 -1.19 -2.10
CA LEU A 98 7.72 -2.47 -1.55
C LEU A 98 6.52 -3.35 -1.22
N THR A 99 5.44 -2.73 -0.71
CA THR A 99 4.25 -3.44 -0.27
C THR A 99 2.98 -2.80 -0.85
N LEU A 100 2.16 -3.63 -1.50
CA LEU A 100 0.84 -3.28 -1.99
C LEU A 100 -0.17 -4.25 -1.41
N ASN A 101 -1.07 -3.74 -0.57
CA ASN A 101 -2.16 -4.53 -0.01
C ASN A 101 -3.49 -4.21 -0.72
N LEU A 102 -4.08 -5.24 -1.31
CA LEU A 102 -5.36 -5.21 -2.01
C LEU A 102 -6.32 -6.28 -1.47
N GLN A 103 -6.03 -6.87 -0.31
CA GLN A 103 -6.87 -7.92 0.28
C GLN A 103 -8.33 -7.48 0.38
N SER A 104 -9.27 -8.38 0.08
CA SER A 104 -10.71 -8.12 0.22
C SER A 104 -11.18 -6.85 -0.50
N SER A 105 -10.54 -6.46 -1.61
CA SER A 105 -10.89 -5.23 -2.35
C SER A 105 -11.84 -5.47 -3.52
N GLY A 106 -12.16 -6.73 -3.85
CA GLY A 106 -13.02 -7.09 -4.98
C GLY A 106 -12.29 -7.09 -6.33
N VAL A 107 -10.96 -7.16 -6.33
CA VAL A 107 -10.15 -7.08 -7.55
C VAL A 107 -10.35 -8.34 -8.38
N GLU A 108 -10.93 -8.18 -9.56
CA GLU A 108 -11.12 -9.27 -10.51
C GLU A 108 -9.93 -9.46 -11.45
N SER A 109 -9.22 -8.37 -11.75
CA SER A 109 -8.08 -8.39 -12.66
C SER A 109 -7.02 -7.35 -12.33
N VAL A 110 -5.79 -7.69 -12.68
CA VAL A 110 -4.59 -6.87 -12.50
C VAL A 110 -3.96 -6.61 -13.87
N SER A 111 -3.45 -5.40 -14.10
CA SER A 111 -2.72 -5.11 -15.33
C SER A 111 -1.50 -6.01 -15.51
N GLN A 112 -1.33 -6.57 -16.71
CA GLN A 112 -0.15 -7.37 -17.07
C GLN A 112 1.16 -6.58 -17.01
N SER A 113 1.09 -5.24 -17.09
CA SER A 113 2.26 -4.37 -16.99
C SER A 113 2.74 -4.16 -15.56
N ILE A 114 2.09 -4.74 -14.54
CA ILE A 114 2.41 -4.52 -13.12
C ILE A 114 3.88 -4.83 -12.80
N VAL A 115 4.46 -5.84 -13.46
CA VAL A 115 5.88 -6.25 -13.34
C VAL A 115 6.82 -5.09 -13.68
N HIS A 116 6.45 -4.27 -14.67
CA HIS A 116 7.26 -3.16 -15.15
C HIS A 116 7.03 -1.87 -14.34
N THR A 117 5.82 -1.71 -13.80
CA THR A 117 5.46 -0.45 -13.11
C THR A 117 5.78 -0.48 -11.62
N LEU A 118 5.93 -1.67 -11.02
CA LEU A 118 6.29 -1.88 -9.62
C LEU A 118 7.58 -2.73 -9.46
N PRO A 119 8.74 -2.25 -9.96
CA PRO A 119 9.96 -3.05 -10.09
C PRO A 119 10.65 -3.42 -8.77
N GLN A 120 10.25 -2.82 -7.64
CA GLN A 120 10.81 -3.10 -6.31
C GLN A 120 9.81 -3.81 -5.38
N LEU A 121 8.62 -4.14 -5.88
CA LEU A 121 7.56 -4.74 -5.08
C LEU A 121 8.01 -6.10 -4.57
N ARG A 122 7.87 -6.30 -3.26
CA ARG A 122 8.19 -7.52 -2.54
C ARG A 122 6.93 -8.25 -2.12
N ASP A 123 5.97 -7.48 -1.62
CA ASP A 123 4.74 -8.01 -1.03
C ASP A 123 3.53 -7.49 -1.81
N LEU A 124 2.83 -8.43 -2.44
CA LEU A 124 1.56 -8.17 -3.14
C LEU A 124 0.47 -9.02 -2.48
N LEU A 125 -0.31 -8.39 -1.60
CA LEU A 125 -1.35 -9.08 -0.85
C LEU A 125 -2.67 -9.00 -1.61
N LEU A 126 -3.10 -10.15 -2.14
CA LEU A 126 -4.26 -10.27 -3.03
C LEU A 126 -5.33 -11.23 -2.49
N GLU A 127 -5.21 -11.61 -1.22
CA GLU A 127 -6.13 -12.52 -0.55
C GLU A 127 -7.58 -12.04 -0.63
N ASP A 128 -8.53 -12.98 -0.65
CA ASP A 128 -9.96 -12.69 -0.71
C ASP A 128 -10.38 -11.78 -1.89
N ASN A 129 -9.75 -11.98 -3.05
CA ASN A 129 -10.16 -11.33 -4.30
C ASN A 129 -10.52 -12.37 -5.39
N PRO A 130 -11.53 -12.09 -6.23
CA PRO A 130 -11.96 -12.97 -7.32
C PRO A 130 -11.03 -12.89 -8.56
N ILE A 131 -9.72 -13.06 -8.39
CA ILE A 131 -8.72 -12.87 -9.45
C ILE A 131 -8.86 -13.94 -10.54
N LYS A 132 -8.86 -13.49 -11.80
CA LYS A 132 -8.95 -14.37 -12.98
C LYS A 132 -7.63 -15.08 -13.25
N CYS A 133 -7.70 -16.34 -13.71
CA CYS A 133 -6.52 -17.14 -14.04
C CYS A 133 -5.62 -16.51 -15.11
N SER A 134 -6.15 -15.71 -16.03
CA SER A 134 -5.38 -14.99 -17.06
C SER A 134 -4.41 -13.96 -16.48
N ASP A 135 -4.71 -13.42 -15.29
CA ASP A 135 -3.88 -12.42 -14.63
C ASP A 135 -2.75 -13.02 -13.81
N LEU A 136 -2.81 -14.34 -13.59
CA LEU A 136 -1.76 -15.08 -12.90
C LEU A 136 -0.46 -15.14 -13.70
N LEU A 137 -0.47 -14.93 -15.02
CA LEU A 137 0.76 -14.96 -15.82
C LEU A 137 1.70 -13.80 -15.45
N GLY A 138 1.21 -12.56 -15.53
CA GLY A 138 1.99 -11.38 -15.13
C GLY A 138 2.36 -11.41 -13.65
N ILE A 139 1.47 -11.90 -12.77
CA ILE A 139 1.78 -12.10 -11.36
C ILE A 139 2.86 -13.17 -11.16
N ALA A 140 2.81 -14.28 -11.91
CA ALA A 140 3.82 -15.35 -11.83
C ALA A 140 5.18 -14.90 -12.37
N GLU A 141 5.21 -14.09 -13.43
CA GLU A 141 6.44 -13.45 -13.91
C GLU A 141 7.03 -12.52 -12.85
N TRP A 142 6.19 -11.68 -12.23
CA TRP A 142 6.61 -10.81 -11.12
C TRP A 142 7.12 -11.62 -9.92
N ALA A 143 6.42 -12.69 -9.52
CA ALA A 143 6.78 -13.51 -8.37
C ALA A 143 7.92 -14.51 -8.67
N SER A 144 8.40 -14.58 -9.90
CA SER A 144 9.47 -15.51 -10.29
C SER A 144 10.77 -15.36 -9.47
N PRO A 145 11.21 -14.15 -9.05
CA PRO A 145 12.37 -14.00 -8.16
C PRO A 145 12.12 -14.55 -6.76
N CYS A 146 10.88 -14.53 -6.26
CA CYS A 146 10.52 -15.11 -4.95
C CYS A 146 10.64 -16.65 -4.96
N ARG A 147 10.64 -17.28 -6.14
CA ARG A 147 10.77 -18.74 -6.30
C ARG A 147 12.22 -19.23 -6.31
N SER A 148 13.19 -18.36 -6.56
CA SER A 148 14.60 -18.77 -6.75
C SER A 148 15.41 -18.80 -5.44
N VAL A 149 14.80 -18.45 -4.32
CA VAL A 149 15.38 -18.67 -2.99
C VAL A 149 15.08 -20.12 -2.59
N ASP A 150 16.13 -20.93 -2.42
CA ASP A 150 16.14 -22.34 -1.97
C ASP A 150 16.06 -23.48 -2.99
N VAL A 151 16.93 -23.49 -4.01
CA VAL A 151 17.55 -24.75 -4.45
C VAL A 151 19.04 -24.54 -4.75
N GLY A 152 19.81 -24.18 -3.72
CA GLY A 152 21.27 -24.23 -3.74
C GLY A 152 21.75 -25.61 -3.29
N GLN A 153 22.40 -26.36 -4.18
CA GLN A 153 23.21 -27.52 -3.83
C GLN A 153 24.23 -27.16 -2.73
N SER A 154 24.34 -27.96 -1.68
CA SER A 154 25.65 -28.42 -1.19
C SER A 154 25.52 -29.47 -0.07
N ASN A 155 26.32 -30.52 -0.23
CA ASN A 155 27.06 -31.28 0.78
C ASN A 155 26.69 -31.06 2.26
N GLY A 156 26.55 -32.20 2.96
CA GLY A 156 26.11 -32.29 4.34
C GLY A 156 26.68 -31.27 5.30
N ALA A 157 25.80 -30.48 5.90
CA ALA A 157 25.84 -30.05 7.28
C ALA A 157 24.43 -29.63 7.68
N SER A 158 23.83 -30.35 8.61
CA SER A 158 22.56 -30.02 9.23
C SER A 158 22.69 -28.71 10.02
N VAL A 159 22.11 -27.63 9.50
CA VAL A 159 21.61 -26.51 10.31
C VAL A 159 20.19 -26.25 9.84
N SER A 160 19.24 -26.94 10.49
CA SER A 160 17.81 -26.73 10.32
C SER A 160 17.43 -25.43 11.02
N GLY A 161 17.47 -24.34 10.27
CA GLY A 161 16.73 -23.12 10.58
C GLY A 161 15.74 -22.89 9.46
N ARG A 162 14.72 -23.76 9.35
CA ARG A 162 13.58 -23.48 8.46
C ARG A 162 12.95 -22.19 8.98
N VAL A 163 13.08 -21.11 8.22
CA VAL A 163 12.32 -19.89 8.45
C VAL A 163 10.85 -20.28 8.34
N ASP A 164 10.13 -20.17 9.46
CA ASP A 164 8.71 -20.40 9.47
C ASP A 164 8.03 -19.18 8.84
N LEU A 165 7.80 -19.27 7.53
CA LEU A 165 7.11 -18.25 6.75
C LEU A 165 5.75 -17.89 7.36
N LYS A 166 5.12 -18.80 8.14
CA LYS A 166 3.88 -18.51 8.87
C LYS A 166 4.11 -17.58 10.07
N THR A 167 5.23 -17.73 10.77
CA THR A 167 5.61 -16.85 11.89
C THR A 167 6.06 -15.49 11.38
N GLU A 168 6.74 -15.43 10.24
CA GLU A 168 7.09 -14.17 9.56
C GLU A 168 5.83 -13.46 9.03
N TYR A 169 4.94 -14.20 8.36
CA TYR A 169 3.60 -13.72 7.94
C TYR A 169 2.78 -13.18 9.11
N LEU A 170 2.83 -13.82 10.29
CA LEU A 170 2.14 -13.34 11.50
C LEU A 170 2.79 -12.09 12.14
N GLN A 171 4.09 -11.85 11.98
CA GLN A 171 4.71 -10.57 12.34
C GLN A 171 4.24 -9.44 11.41
N PHE A 172 4.00 -9.74 10.12
CA PHE A 172 3.41 -8.81 9.18
C PHE A 172 1.92 -8.52 9.42
N HIS A 173 1.20 -9.39 10.14
CA HIS A 173 -0.17 -9.08 10.62
C HIS A 173 -0.19 -8.02 11.73
N ASN A 174 0.98 -7.67 12.28
CA ASN A 174 1.22 -6.44 13.02
C ASN A 174 1.72 -5.31 12.11
N PHE A 175 1.22 -5.25 10.87
CA PHE A 175 1.49 -4.22 9.84
C PHE A 175 1.48 -2.79 10.41
N TYR A 176 0.62 -2.54 11.40
CA TYR A 176 0.44 -1.22 12.03
C TYR A 176 1.22 -1.01 13.34
N GLU A 177 1.78 -2.04 13.98
CA GLU A 177 2.49 -1.86 15.27
C GLU A 177 3.76 -1.04 15.13
N ASN A 178 4.45 -1.14 13.98
CA ASN A 178 5.63 -0.34 13.69
C ASN A 178 5.32 1.16 13.50
N PHE A 179 4.07 1.51 13.18
CA PHE A 179 3.61 2.89 13.00
C PHE A 179 2.95 3.48 14.26
N GLN A 180 2.81 2.71 15.34
CA GLN A 180 2.23 3.14 16.62
C GLN A 180 3.24 3.86 17.55
N GLN A 181 4.49 4.08 17.13
CA GLN A 181 5.46 4.79 17.97
C GLN A 181 5.32 6.32 17.87
N PRO A 182 5.35 7.05 18.98
CA PRO A 182 4.83 8.41 19.04
C PRO A 182 5.81 9.42 18.43
N ARG A 183 5.41 10.08 17.34
CA ARG A 183 6.00 11.36 16.91
C ARG A 183 4.88 12.35 16.57
N VAL A 184 4.80 13.39 17.41
CA VAL A 184 3.96 14.60 17.36
C VAL A 184 2.59 14.41 16.68
N TRP A 185 1.61 14.01 17.49
CA TRP A 185 0.21 13.90 17.10
C TRP A 185 -0.46 15.28 16.99
N TYR A 186 -1.00 15.61 15.82
CA TYR A 186 -2.02 16.67 15.71
C TYR A 186 -3.40 16.01 15.71
N LYS A 187 -3.94 15.72 16.90
CA LYS A 187 -5.33 15.28 17.04
C LYS A 187 -6.25 16.50 16.96
N LYS A 188 -7.03 16.63 15.88
CA LYS A 188 -8.06 17.67 15.77
C LYS A 188 -9.20 17.30 16.72
N THR A 189 -9.20 17.82 17.94
CA THR A 189 -10.34 17.71 18.86
C THR A 189 -11.45 18.63 18.36
N GLY A 190 -12.51 18.05 17.81
CA GLY A 190 -13.76 18.78 17.52
C GLY A 190 -14.46 19.19 18.82
N LYS A 191 -14.89 20.45 18.88
CA LYS A 191 -15.87 20.95 19.86
C LYS A 191 -17.28 20.59 19.42
#